data_AF-A0A1L8DPN7-F1
#
_entry.id   AF-A0A1L8DPN7-F1
#
_cell.length_a   1.000
_cell.length_b   1.000
_cell.length_c   1.000
_cell.angle_alpha   90.00
_cell.angle_beta   90.00
_cell.angle_gamma   90.00
#
_symmetry.space_group_name_H-M   'P 1'
#
loop_
_entity.id
_entity.type
_entity.pdbx_description
1 polymer ?
#
loop_
_entity_poly.entity_id
_entity_poly.type
_entity_poly.pdbx_seq_one_letter_code
_entity_poly.pdbx_strand_id
1 'polypeptide(L)'
;MDWFLVISLVSFLLPAHGFSSKIFSELHQEPPVGPISKSARKVSEEWIDQWLDHTNPQCEKKWKMRYFANDEFYVEGGPIFIFVGGEWTASDGYVRGGHMYDMAKEFNGYMFYTEHRFYGKSKPTSNLTVENLKYLTSGQALADLAHFIQNKTIEVPGANESSVFLVGGSYSASLVTWFSHKYPTLVTGVWSSSAPLVAKLDFKEYFEVVAESIKLIGGDACFNKTTSAFAEMQDLINAGNLTYLSQTVKLCQNLTSDPLDVQNFFQTMSAILAVIVQSRGSPGIQNYCQIMNTNDEHLVGFAKTFKILNIGCLNGNFEEDNKDLKDTAWPKDDEQMMRRWIFQTCNEFGWFQTSDTPEYPFTNNFPAEFFVNLCQYAFGEEFIREKIEHNICQINVEYEGLSPQVKNVYSTHGHLDPWKAAGVQTDINSDSPTVIIPGHSHCNDLKSIEATDAPELTESREKIKELVEKWGNF
;
A
#
# COMPACT_ATOMS: atom_id res chain seq x y z
N MET A 1 17.18 43.34 44.51
CA MET A 1 18.08 42.34 43.93
C MET A 1 17.59 41.01 44.42
N ASP A 2 16.85 40.31 43.57
CA ASP A 2 16.56 38.88 43.60
C ASP A 2 15.40 38.66 42.64
N TRP A 3 15.56 37.74 41.70
CA TRP A 3 14.55 36.80 41.18
C TRP A 3 15.29 35.96 40.12
N PHE A 4 15.68 34.75 40.52
CA PHE A 4 16.17 33.68 39.64
C PHE A 4 15.04 33.23 38.72
N LEU A 5 15.30 33.19 37.41
CA LEU A 5 14.42 32.58 36.40
C LEU A 5 15.06 31.26 35.96
N VAL A 6 14.52 30.16 36.49
CA VAL A 6 14.80 28.80 36.02
C VAL A 6 14.01 28.59 34.73
N ILE A 7 14.71 28.61 33.59
CA ILE A 7 14.13 28.18 32.32
C ILE A 7 14.24 26.66 32.28
N SER A 8 13.11 25.99 32.54
CA SER A 8 12.96 24.56 32.28
C SER A 8 12.98 24.33 30.77
N LEU A 9 14.09 23.78 30.28
CA LEU A 9 14.17 23.15 28.96
C LEU A 9 13.32 21.89 29.01
N VAL A 10 12.03 22.02 28.71
CA VAL A 10 11.20 20.89 28.31
C VAL A 10 11.66 20.52 26.90
N SER A 11 12.63 19.61 26.83
CA SER A 11 12.87 18.83 25.62
C SER A 11 11.57 18.11 25.29
N PHE A 12 10.87 18.59 24.26
CA PHE A 12 9.89 17.79 23.56
C PHE A 12 10.63 16.58 22.99
N LEU A 13 10.68 15.51 23.79
CA LEU A 13 10.86 14.16 23.27
C LEU A 13 9.63 13.92 22.38
N LEU A 14 9.81 14.16 21.07
CA LEU A 14 8.99 13.48 20.08
C LEU A 14 9.04 11.99 20.44
N PRO A 15 7.91 11.27 20.38
CA PRO A 15 7.97 9.82 20.52
C PRO A 15 8.98 9.33 19.50
N ALA A 16 9.98 8.58 19.96
CA ALA A 16 10.91 7.92 19.06
C ALA A 16 10.11 6.81 18.36
N HIS A 17 9.42 7.16 17.28
CA HIS A 17 8.73 6.19 16.44
C HIS A 17 9.78 5.24 15.86
N GLY A 18 9.52 3.94 15.99
CA GLY A 18 10.40 2.89 15.51
C GLY A 18 10.64 3.05 14.00
N PHE A 19 11.88 2.85 13.58
CA PHE A 19 12.28 3.01 12.17
C PHE A 19 11.47 2.11 11.20
N SER A 20 11.06 0.91 11.63
CA SER A 20 10.16 0.03 10.86
C SER A 20 8.83 0.69 10.52
N SER A 21 8.28 1.54 11.40
CA SER A 21 7.10 2.35 11.08
C SER A 21 7.32 3.28 9.89
N LYS A 22 8.53 3.82 9.71
CA LYS A 22 8.86 4.68 8.56
C LYS A 22 8.94 3.90 7.25
N ILE A 23 9.62 2.74 7.23
CA ILE A 23 9.63 1.85 6.05
C ILE A 23 8.21 1.47 5.69
N PHE A 24 7.46 1.00 6.69
CA PHE A 24 6.08 0.59 6.53
C PHE A 24 5.23 1.71 5.93
N SER A 25 5.35 2.93 6.47
CA SER A 25 4.63 4.10 5.97
C SER A 25 5.01 4.45 4.53
N GLU A 26 6.28 4.33 4.14
CA GLU A 26 6.69 4.60 2.75
C GLU A 26 6.16 3.56 1.74
N LEU A 27 5.91 2.32 2.18
CA LEU A 27 5.35 1.24 1.35
C LEU A 27 3.82 1.32 1.26
N HIS A 28 3.15 1.82 2.30
CA HIS A 28 1.68 1.83 2.42
C HIS A 28 1.06 3.23 2.40
N GLN A 29 1.84 4.25 2.09
CA GLN A 29 1.32 5.61 1.90
C GLN A 29 0.34 5.68 0.73
N GLU A 30 -0.55 6.66 0.80
CA GLU A 30 -1.38 7.06 -0.32
C GLU A 30 -0.54 7.21 -1.60
N PRO A 31 -0.97 6.61 -2.74
CA PRO A 31 -0.27 6.79 -4.00
C PRO A 31 -0.09 8.28 -4.34
N PRO A 32 1.09 8.69 -4.83
CA PRO A 32 1.38 10.10 -5.02
C PRO A 32 0.52 10.69 -6.13
N VAL A 33 -0.32 11.66 -5.79
CA VAL A 33 -1.19 12.41 -6.72
C VAL A 33 -0.40 13.22 -7.76
N GLY A 34 0.80 13.69 -7.38
CA GLY A 34 1.57 14.66 -8.15
C GLY A 34 1.32 16.11 -7.71
N PRO A 35 1.80 17.10 -8.48
CA PRO A 35 1.64 18.51 -8.13
C PRO A 35 0.18 18.97 -8.26
N ILE A 36 -0.38 19.52 -7.18
CA ILE A 36 -1.72 20.11 -7.18
C ILE A 36 -1.61 21.61 -7.42
N SER A 37 -2.43 22.15 -8.33
CA SER A 37 -2.44 23.59 -8.62
C SER A 37 -2.77 24.41 -7.36
N LYS A 38 -2.04 25.51 -7.16
CA LYS A 38 -2.35 26.48 -6.09
C LYS A 38 -3.73 27.14 -6.27
N SER A 39 -4.27 27.14 -7.48
CA SER A 39 -5.60 27.67 -7.79
C SER A 39 -6.70 26.60 -7.73
N ALA A 40 -6.38 25.34 -7.43
CA ALA A 40 -7.39 24.28 -7.32
C ALA A 40 -8.42 24.63 -6.24
N ARG A 41 -9.69 24.27 -6.47
CA ARG A 41 -10.77 24.51 -5.51
C ARG A 41 -10.43 23.91 -4.15
N LYS A 42 -10.81 24.62 -3.09
CA LYS A 42 -10.75 24.06 -1.74
C LYS A 42 -11.88 23.04 -1.59
N VAL A 43 -11.51 21.83 -1.22
CA VAL A 43 -12.44 20.73 -1.01
C VAL A 43 -12.76 20.61 0.48
N SER A 44 -14.01 20.30 0.78
CA SER A 44 -14.47 20.08 2.15
C SER A 44 -14.34 18.61 2.55
N GLU A 45 -13.93 18.38 3.78
CA GLU A 45 -14.03 17.07 4.43
C GLU A 45 -15.48 16.82 4.85
N GLU A 46 -16.05 15.70 4.43
CA GLU A 46 -17.44 15.32 4.68
C GLU A 46 -17.54 13.92 5.30
N TRP A 47 -18.76 13.56 5.74
CA TRP A 47 -19.02 12.35 6.52
C TRP A 47 -20.36 11.71 6.15
N ILE A 48 -20.35 10.40 5.98
CA ILE A 48 -21.56 9.59 5.75
C ILE A 48 -21.76 8.59 6.91
N ASP A 49 -23.01 8.34 7.28
CA ASP A 49 -23.32 7.26 8.21
C ASP A 49 -23.19 5.90 7.52
N GLN A 50 -22.38 5.00 8.07
CA GLN A 50 -22.24 3.62 7.62
C GLN A 50 -22.72 2.66 8.70
N TRP A 51 -23.17 1.47 8.30
CA TRP A 51 -23.40 0.38 9.25
C TRP A 51 -22.06 -0.21 9.70
N LEU A 52 -21.97 -0.56 10.98
CA LEU A 52 -20.77 -1.21 11.52
C LEU A 52 -20.56 -2.59 10.89
N ASP A 53 -21.67 -3.31 10.68
CA ASP A 53 -21.69 -4.69 10.23
C ASP A 53 -22.78 -4.91 9.17
N HIS A 54 -22.37 -5.01 7.91
CA HIS A 54 -23.23 -5.27 6.76
C HIS A 54 -23.64 -6.74 6.64
N THR A 55 -22.97 -7.65 7.36
CA THR A 55 -23.32 -9.09 7.34
C THR A 55 -24.46 -9.43 8.29
N ASN A 56 -24.75 -8.55 9.24
CA ASN A 56 -25.85 -8.70 10.19
C ASN A 56 -27.02 -7.77 9.81
N PRO A 57 -28.13 -8.29 9.25
CA PRO A 57 -29.27 -7.47 8.83
C PRO A 57 -30.02 -6.80 10.01
N GLN A 58 -29.72 -7.19 11.25
CA GLN A 58 -30.26 -6.59 12.47
C GLN A 58 -29.29 -5.58 13.10
N CYS A 59 -28.20 -5.23 12.43
CA CYS A 59 -27.23 -4.28 12.95
C CYS A 59 -27.79 -2.86 12.96
N GLU A 60 -28.05 -2.33 14.15
CA GLU A 60 -28.48 -0.93 14.34
C GLU A 60 -27.29 0.03 14.56
N LYS A 61 -26.08 -0.50 14.79
CA LYS A 61 -24.89 0.32 15.09
C LYS A 61 -24.38 0.98 13.83
N LYS A 62 -24.28 2.31 13.88
CA LYS A 62 -23.72 3.14 12.81
C LYS A 62 -22.45 3.84 13.26
N TRP A 63 -21.64 4.24 12.30
CA TRP A 63 -20.42 5.00 12.47
C TRP A 63 -20.26 6.00 11.31
N LYS A 64 -19.35 6.97 11.44
CA LYS A 64 -19.11 8.00 10.42
C LYS A 64 -17.90 7.64 9.57
N MET A 65 -18.11 7.43 8.28
CA MET A 65 -17.05 7.27 7.29
C MET A 65 -16.72 8.62 6.67
N ARG A 66 -15.44 8.97 6.66
CA ARG A 66 -14.94 10.20 6.06
C ARG A 66 -14.90 10.07 4.54
N TYR A 67 -15.17 11.16 3.84
CA TYR A 67 -14.88 11.30 2.42
C TYR A 67 -14.58 12.76 2.05
N PHE A 68 -14.08 12.97 0.84
CA PHE A 68 -13.94 14.28 0.21
C PHE A 68 -14.81 14.34 -1.05
N ALA A 69 -15.36 15.52 -1.33
CA ALA A 69 -16.25 15.74 -2.48
C ALA A 69 -15.84 17.00 -3.24
N ASN A 70 -15.71 16.89 -4.56
CA ASN A 70 -15.44 18.04 -5.43
C ASN A 70 -16.37 18.06 -6.64
N ASP A 71 -17.27 19.04 -6.64
CA ASP A 71 -18.27 19.34 -7.68
C ASP A 71 -17.79 20.42 -8.66
N GLU A 72 -16.51 20.80 -8.67
CA GLU A 72 -15.95 21.90 -9.49
C GLU A 72 -16.33 21.84 -10.97
N PHE A 73 -16.44 20.63 -11.53
CA PHE A 73 -16.72 20.42 -12.95
C PHE A 73 -18.10 19.81 -13.20
N TYR A 74 -18.86 19.53 -12.15
CA TYR A 74 -20.07 18.74 -12.28
C TYR A 74 -21.16 19.52 -13.04
N VAL A 75 -21.66 18.91 -14.11
CA VAL A 75 -22.89 19.31 -14.78
C VAL A 75 -23.93 18.24 -14.49
N GLU A 76 -25.18 18.64 -14.21
CA GLU A 76 -26.27 17.72 -13.89
C GLU A 76 -26.38 16.59 -14.92
N GLY A 77 -26.35 15.33 -14.45
CA GLY A 77 -26.31 14.13 -15.30
C GLY A 77 -24.91 13.66 -15.71
N GLY A 78 -23.85 14.41 -15.40
CA GLY A 78 -22.46 14.03 -15.64
C GLY A 78 -22.02 12.80 -14.84
N PRO A 79 -20.87 12.19 -15.18
CA PRO A 79 -20.36 10.99 -14.53
C PRO A 79 -19.93 11.27 -13.07
N ILE A 80 -19.93 10.22 -12.25
CA ILE A 80 -19.33 10.21 -10.92
C ILE A 80 -17.99 9.48 -11.01
N PHE A 81 -16.91 10.12 -10.55
CA PHE A 81 -15.61 9.50 -10.36
C PHE A 81 -15.32 9.34 -8.87
N ILE A 82 -14.95 8.14 -8.43
CA ILE A 82 -14.65 7.85 -7.03
C ILE A 82 -13.26 7.25 -6.93
N PHE A 83 -12.36 7.97 -6.26
CA PHE A 83 -11.12 7.36 -5.79
C PHE A 83 -11.44 6.59 -4.49
N VAL A 84 -11.06 5.32 -4.44
CA VAL A 84 -11.29 4.47 -3.26
C VAL A 84 -10.05 4.51 -2.37
N GLY A 85 -10.22 4.75 -1.08
CA GLY A 85 -9.11 4.71 -0.12
C GLY A 85 -8.66 3.28 0.17
N GLY A 86 -7.35 3.10 0.28
CA GLY A 86 -6.73 1.86 0.73
C GLY A 86 -6.33 1.94 2.21
N GLU A 87 -5.20 1.34 2.54
CA GLU A 87 -4.65 1.18 3.88
C GLU A 87 -3.98 2.44 4.46
N TRP A 88 -4.49 3.62 4.10
CA TRP A 88 -3.94 4.92 4.46
C TRP A 88 -5.03 5.91 4.85
N THR A 89 -4.61 6.99 5.51
CA THR A 89 -5.45 8.16 5.75
C THR A 89 -5.63 8.95 4.47
N ALA A 90 -6.86 9.08 3.99
CA ALA A 90 -7.19 9.76 2.75
C ALA A 90 -6.84 11.27 2.83
N SER A 91 -6.20 11.80 1.79
CA SER A 91 -6.05 13.26 1.60
C SER A 91 -7.13 13.83 0.69
N ASP A 92 -7.18 15.15 0.52
CA ASP A 92 -8.02 15.79 -0.50
C ASP A 92 -7.34 15.81 -1.89
N GLY A 93 -6.22 15.10 -2.06
CA GLY A 93 -5.37 15.24 -3.23
C GLY A 93 -6.00 14.74 -4.53
N TYR A 94 -6.54 13.51 -4.53
CA TYR A 94 -7.13 12.90 -5.73
C TYR A 94 -8.42 13.56 -6.23
N VAL A 95 -9.05 14.41 -5.40
CA VAL A 95 -10.19 15.24 -5.83
C VAL A 95 -9.76 16.65 -6.24
N ARG A 96 -8.45 16.95 -6.29
CA ARG A 96 -7.87 18.26 -6.64
C ARG A 96 -6.76 18.17 -7.70
N GLY A 97 -6.32 16.98 -8.06
CA GLY A 97 -5.30 16.72 -9.07
C GLY A 97 -5.17 15.22 -9.35
N GLY A 98 -4.25 14.87 -10.24
CA GLY A 98 -4.11 13.51 -10.75
C GLY A 98 -5.02 13.25 -11.96
N HIS A 99 -4.86 12.08 -12.58
CA HIS A 99 -5.53 11.82 -13.86
C HIS A 99 -7.05 11.67 -13.74
N MET A 100 -7.54 11.17 -12.60
CA MET A 100 -8.99 11.15 -12.31
C MET A 100 -9.59 12.56 -12.31
N TYR A 101 -8.87 13.54 -11.75
CA TYR A 101 -9.29 14.93 -11.74
C TYR A 101 -9.32 15.53 -13.15
N ASP A 102 -8.34 15.19 -13.98
CA ASP A 102 -8.30 15.64 -15.38
C ASP A 102 -9.46 15.06 -16.20
N MET A 103 -9.77 13.77 -16.00
CA MET A 103 -10.96 13.15 -16.61
C MET A 103 -12.26 13.78 -16.12
N ALA A 104 -12.40 14.05 -14.82
CA ALA A 104 -13.59 14.72 -14.29
C ALA A 104 -13.78 16.12 -14.89
N LYS A 105 -12.70 16.86 -15.11
CA LYS A 105 -12.74 18.16 -15.80
C LYS A 105 -13.21 18.05 -17.25
N GLU A 106 -12.77 17.02 -17.95
CA GLU A 106 -13.11 16.82 -19.36
C GLU A 106 -14.54 16.31 -19.57
N PHE A 107 -14.98 15.41 -18.70
CA PHE A 107 -16.29 14.75 -18.81
C PHE A 107 -17.38 15.38 -17.93
N ASN A 108 -17.16 16.57 -17.38
CA ASN A 108 -18.09 17.28 -16.48
C ASN A 108 -18.50 16.45 -15.26
N GLY A 109 -17.54 15.75 -14.66
CA GLY A 109 -17.78 14.77 -13.60
C GLY A 109 -17.77 15.33 -12.18
N TYR A 110 -18.48 14.66 -11.29
CA TYR A 110 -18.39 14.85 -9.84
C TYR A 110 -17.34 13.89 -9.28
N MET A 111 -16.35 14.40 -8.55
CA MET A 111 -15.35 13.57 -7.88
C MET A 111 -15.67 13.33 -6.40
N PHE A 112 -15.43 12.11 -5.96
CA PHE A 112 -15.37 11.73 -4.56
C PHE A 112 -14.08 10.99 -4.23
N TYR A 113 -13.68 11.05 -2.97
CA TYR A 113 -12.64 10.20 -2.43
C TYR A 113 -13.09 9.65 -1.08
N THR A 114 -13.36 8.34 -1.06
CA THR A 114 -13.81 7.63 0.14
C THR A 114 -12.63 7.17 0.99
N GLU A 115 -12.74 7.33 2.32
CA GLU A 115 -11.76 6.74 3.24
C GLU A 115 -12.17 5.35 3.67
N HIS A 116 -11.21 4.43 3.67
CA HIS A 116 -11.43 3.04 4.08
C HIS A 116 -11.78 2.96 5.57
N ARG A 117 -12.73 2.07 5.92
CA ARG A 117 -13.03 1.76 7.32
C ARG A 117 -11.76 1.41 8.10
N PHE A 118 -11.68 1.85 9.34
CA PHE A 118 -10.52 1.74 10.24
C PHE A 118 -9.27 2.55 9.87
N TYR A 119 -9.17 3.16 8.70
CA TYR A 119 -8.04 4.02 8.36
C TYR A 119 -8.40 5.48 8.57
N GLY A 120 -7.39 6.33 8.77
CA GLY A 120 -7.68 7.74 8.82
C GLY A 120 -8.46 8.19 10.05
N LYS A 121 -9.41 9.08 9.76
CA LYS A 121 -10.42 9.52 10.72
C LYS A 121 -11.66 8.63 10.71
N SER A 122 -11.72 7.61 9.85
CA SER A 122 -12.80 6.65 9.72
C SER A 122 -12.69 5.53 10.77
N LYS A 123 -13.12 5.84 11.99
CA LYS A 123 -12.93 5.03 13.20
C LYS A 123 -14.26 4.38 13.66
N PRO A 124 -14.63 3.18 13.14
CA PRO A 124 -15.93 2.56 13.40
C PRO A 124 -16.14 2.03 14.83
N THR A 125 -15.05 1.78 15.56
CA THR A 125 -15.06 1.16 16.89
C THR A 125 -14.36 2.03 17.92
N SER A 126 -14.47 1.70 19.20
CA SER A 126 -13.82 2.46 20.29
C SER A 126 -12.31 2.24 20.38
N ASN A 127 -11.81 1.10 19.88
CA ASN A 127 -10.41 0.71 19.90
C ASN A 127 -10.12 -0.35 18.82
N LEU A 128 -8.86 -0.77 18.73
CA LEU A 128 -8.29 -1.73 17.76
C LEU A 128 -8.02 -3.12 18.41
N THR A 129 -8.84 -3.54 19.38
CA THR A 129 -8.83 -4.93 19.88
C THR A 129 -9.27 -5.90 18.78
N VAL A 130 -8.92 -7.18 18.88
CA VAL A 130 -9.27 -8.20 17.86
C VAL A 130 -10.79 -8.33 17.71
N GLU A 131 -11.54 -8.22 18.82
CA GLU A 131 -13.01 -8.25 18.81
C GLU A 131 -13.64 -7.10 18.03
N ASN A 132 -12.94 -5.97 17.91
CA ASN A 132 -13.33 -4.82 17.12
C ASN A 132 -12.77 -4.90 15.69
N LEU A 133 -11.53 -5.36 15.52
CA LEU A 133 -10.88 -5.52 14.21
C LEU A 133 -11.57 -6.56 13.33
N LYS A 134 -12.40 -7.46 13.88
CA LYS A 134 -13.24 -8.37 13.06
C LYS A 134 -14.13 -7.65 12.03
N TYR A 135 -14.41 -6.35 12.21
CA TYR A 135 -15.15 -5.54 11.24
C TYR A 135 -14.26 -4.90 10.15
N LEU A 136 -12.94 -5.03 10.27
CA LEU A 136 -11.95 -4.65 9.26
C LEU A 136 -11.77 -5.82 8.30
N THR A 137 -12.67 -5.90 7.32
CA THR A 137 -12.58 -6.88 6.23
C THR A 137 -12.85 -6.22 4.88
N SER A 138 -12.29 -6.79 3.82
CA SER A 138 -12.54 -6.39 2.43
C SER A 138 -14.04 -6.36 2.14
N GLY A 139 -14.77 -7.43 2.48
CA GLY A 139 -16.21 -7.54 2.21
C GLY A 139 -17.05 -6.44 2.87
N GLN A 140 -16.67 -6.03 4.08
CA GLN A 140 -17.34 -4.93 4.77
C GLN A 140 -17.00 -3.56 4.16
N ALA A 141 -15.76 -3.34 3.74
CA ALA A 141 -15.34 -2.13 3.05
C ALA A 141 -16.04 -1.98 1.68
N LEU A 142 -16.18 -3.08 0.93
CA LEU A 142 -16.94 -3.07 -0.33
C LEU A 142 -18.43 -2.75 -0.11
N ALA A 143 -19.01 -3.20 1.01
CA ALA A 143 -20.39 -2.87 1.37
C ALA A 143 -20.56 -1.40 1.78
N ASP A 144 -19.56 -0.80 2.47
CA ASP A 144 -19.55 0.66 2.72
C ASP A 144 -19.55 1.44 1.40
N LEU A 145 -18.72 1.02 0.44
CA LEU A 145 -18.63 1.65 -0.87
C LEU A 145 -19.94 1.51 -1.66
N ALA A 146 -20.60 0.35 -1.58
CA ALA A 146 -21.90 0.12 -2.23
C ALA A 146 -22.97 1.07 -1.66
N HIS A 147 -23.05 1.18 -0.33
CA HIS A 147 -23.95 2.12 0.32
C HIS A 147 -23.62 3.58 -0.04
N PHE A 148 -22.33 3.93 -0.09
CA PHE A 148 -21.89 5.27 -0.49
C PHE A 148 -22.35 5.62 -1.90
N ILE A 149 -22.12 4.75 -2.89
CA ILE A 149 -22.52 4.97 -4.28
C ILE A 149 -24.04 5.14 -4.38
N GLN A 150 -24.81 4.24 -3.77
CA GLN A 150 -26.28 4.30 -3.78
C GLN A 150 -26.81 5.60 -3.15
N ASN A 151 -26.18 6.05 -2.06
CA ASN A 151 -26.55 7.30 -1.42
C ASN A 151 -26.23 8.51 -2.32
N LYS A 152 -25.05 8.54 -2.94
CA LYS A 152 -24.63 9.68 -3.78
C LYS A 152 -25.34 9.76 -5.12
N THR A 153 -25.70 8.65 -5.74
CA THR A 153 -26.52 8.69 -6.96
C THR A 153 -27.92 9.26 -6.71
N ILE A 154 -28.46 9.09 -5.50
CA ILE A 154 -29.76 9.66 -5.09
C ILE A 154 -29.64 11.12 -4.66
N GLU A 155 -28.60 11.47 -3.88
CA GLU A 155 -28.44 12.80 -3.29
C GLU A 155 -27.99 13.86 -4.30
N VAL A 156 -27.13 13.48 -5.26
CA VAL A 156 -26.59 14.41 -6.24
C VAL A 156 -27.65 14.69 -7.33
N PRO A 157 -28.01 15.96 -7.58
CA PRO A 157 -28.99 16.30 -8.61
C PRO A 157 -28.60 15.75 -9.98
N GLY A 158 -29.54 15.04 -10.63
CA GLY A 158 -29.32 14.42 -11.94
C GLY A 158 -28.51 13.12 -11.95
N ALA A 159 -27.98 12.67 -10.80
CA ALA A 159 -27.04 11.56 -10.77
C ALA A 159 -27.65 10.13 -10.78
N ASN A 160 -28.98 10.02 -10.78
CA ASN A 160 -29.67 8.73 -10.74
C ASN A 160 -29.32 7.80 -11.91
N GLU A 161 -28.98 8.38 -13.07
CA GLU A 161 -28.60 7.65 -14.29
C GLU A 161 -27.12 7.89 -14.68
N SER A 162 -26.35 8.58 -13.83
CA SER A 162 -24.95 8.88 -14.09
C SER A 162 -24.10 7.63 -14.17
N SER A 163 -23.13 7.64 -15.08
CA SER A 163 -22.07 6.63 -15.10
C SER A 163 -21.21 6.76 -13.84
N VAL A 164 -20.84 5.64 -13.22
CA VAL A 164 -20.00 5.61 -12.01
C VAL A 164 -18.68 4.93 -12.33
N PHE A 165 -17.57 5.64 -12.14
CA PHE A 165 -16.22 5.13 -12.35
C PHE A 165 -15.47 5.04 -11.03
N LEU A 166 -14.86 3.89 -10.77
CA LEU A 166 -14.01 3.70 -9.59
C LEU A 166 -12.54 3.67 -9.98
N VAL A 167 -11.71 4.32 -9.18
CA VAL A 167 -10.26 4.34 -9.33
C VAL A 167 -9.63 3.87 -8.03
N GLY A 168 -8.67 2.96 -8.13
CA GLY A 168 -7.92 2.47 -6.98
C GLY A 168 -6.45 2.22 -7.33
N GLY A 169 -5.59 2.36 -6.33
CA GLY A 169 -4.17 2.00 -6.39
C GLY A 169 -3.85 0.92 -5.36
N SER A 170 -2.98 -0.04 -5.67
CA SER A 170 -2.53 -1.06 -4.71
C SER A 170 -3.68 -1.92 -4.14
N TYR A 171 -3.78 -2.10 -2.82
CA TYR A 171 -4.94 -2.73 -2.17
C TYR A 171 -6.27 -2.08 -2.59
N SER A 172 -6.33 -0.75 -2.72
CA SER A 172 -7.54 -0.08 -3.22
C SER A 172 -7.87 -0.47 -4.66
N ALA A 173 -6.87 -0.75 -5.50
CA ALA A 173 -7.09 -1.30 -6.85
C ALA A 173 -7.73 -2.71 -6.81
N SER A 174 -7.34 -3.50 -5.80
CA SER A 174 -7.96 -4.80 -5.52
C SER A 174 -9.42 -4.62 -5.11
N LEU A 175 -9.70 -3.66 -4.21
CA LEU A 175 -11.07 -3.32 -3.80
C LEU A 175 -11.94 -2.91 -4.99
N VAL A 176 -11.50 -2.03 -5.88
CA VAL A 176 -12.34 -1.61 -7.02
C VAL A 176 -12.56 -2.75 -8.02
N THR A 177 -11.58 -3.65 -8.18
CA THR A 177 -11.74 -4.86 -9.00
C THR A 177 -12.78 -5.82 -8.39
N TRP A 178 -12.64 -6.10 -7.09
CA TRP A 178 -13.58 -6.94 -6.34
C TRP A 178 -14.97 -6.30 -6.23
N PHE A 179 -15.04 -4.97 -6.19
CA PHE A 179 -16.29 -4.24 -6.24
C PHE A 179 -17.02 -4.46 -7.56
N SER A 180 -16.30 -4.36 -8.70
CA SER A 180 -16.88 -4.65 -10.02
C SER A 180 -17.40 -6.08 -10.11
N HIS A 181 -16.69 -7.04 -9.52
CA HIS A 181 -17.12 -8.43 -9.46
C HIS A 181 -18.41 -8.61 -8.63
N LYS A 182 -18.46 -8.01 -7.43
CA LYS A 182 -19.53 -8.23 -6.44
C LYS A 182 -20.76 -7.35 -6.63
N TYR A 183 -20.57 -6.13 -7.13
CA TYR A 183 -21.61 -5.12 -7.33
C TYR A 183 -21.60 -4.58 -8.76
N PRO A 184 -21.66 -5.43 -9.81
CA PRO A 184 -21.48 -5.03 -11.21
C PRO A 184 -22.53 -4.03 -11.70
N THR A 185 -23.67 -3.92 -11.02
CA THR A 185 -24.75 -2.98 -11.37
C THR A 185 -24.56 -1.58 -10.79
N LEU A 186 -23.62 -1.40 -9.85
CA LEU A 186 -23.36 -0.11 -9.19
C LEU A 186 -22.16 0.64 -9.79
N VAL A 187 -21.45 0.05 -10.76
CA VAL A 187 -20.26 0.63 -11.38
C VAL A 187 -20.30 0.45 -12.89
N THR A 188 -19.94 1.49 -13.62
CA THR A 188 -19.85 1.52 -15.08
C THR A 188 -18.50 1.03 -15.58
N GLY A 189 -17.41 1.40 -14.89
CA GLY A 189 -16.06 0.96 -15.21
C GLY A 189 -15.08 1.21 -14.06
N VAL A 190 -13.94 0.53 -14.11
CA VAL A 190 -12.93 0.55 -13.05
C VAL A 190 -11.54 0.74 -13.63
N TRP A 191 -10.75 1.61 -13.00
CA TRP A 191 -9.31 1.67 -13.16
C TRP A 191 -8.62 1.06 -11.94
N SER A 192 -7.98 -0.09 -12.17
CA SER A 192 -7.30 -0.91 -11.18
C SER A 192 -5.79 -0.78 -11.37
N SER A 193 -5.18 0.19 -10.69
CA SER A 193 -3.73 0.42 -10.79
C SER A 193 -2.95 -0.39 -9.74
N SER A 194 -2.11 -1.29 -10.22
CA SER A 194 -1.17 -2.08 -9.42
C SER A 194 -1.84 -3.01 -8.40
N ALA A 195 -2.96 -3.66 -8.78
CA ALA A 195 -3.75 -4.51 -7.88
C ALA A 195 -3.14 -5.89 -7.62
N PRO A 196 -2.78 -6.25 -6.38
CA PRO A 196 -2.62 -7.65 -5.99
C PRO A 196 -3.98 -8.35 -5.83
N LEU A 197 -4.33 -9.25 -6.73
CA LEU A 197 -5.64 -9.93 -6.71
C LEU A 197 -5.60 -11.31 -6.07
N VAL A 198 -4.47 -12.01 -6.14
CA VAL A 198 -4.33 -13.34 -5.51
C VAL A 198 -3.78 -13.19 -4.10
N ALA A 199 -4.58 -13.56 -3.11
CA ALA A 199 -4.15 -13.76 -1.75
C ALA A 199 -3.22 -14.99 -1.67
N LYS A 200 -2.12 -14.91 -0.93
CA LYS A 200 -1.14 -16.02 -0.82
C LYS A 200 -0.35 -15.88 0.47
N LEU A 201 -0.17 -17.01 1.18
CA LEU A 201 0.54 -17.02 2.46
C LEU A 201 2.03 -16.67 2.23
N ASP A 202 2.65 -17.40 1.32
CA ASP A 202 4.05 -17.22 0.92
C ASP A 202 4.08 -16.41 -0.39
N PHE A 203 4.51 -15.14 -0.31
CA PHE A 203 4.62 -14.24 -1.45
C PHE A 203 6.07 -13.86 -1.76
N LYS A 204 6.88 -14.89 -2.04
CA LYS A 204 8.28 -14.74 -2.43
C LYS A 204 8.50 -13.97 -3.72
N GLU A 205 7.55 -14.05 -4.67
CA GLU A 205 7.69 -13.39 -5.99
C GLU A 205 7.79 -11.87 -5.87
N TYR A 206 7.31 -11.30 -4.77
CA TYR A 206 7.53 -9.90 -4.44
C TYR A 206 9.02 -9.55 -4.45
N PHE A 207 9.83 -10.27 -3.68
CA PHE A 207 11.27 -9.99 -3.60
C PHE A 207 12.03 -10.46 -4.84
N GLU A 208 11.55 -11.49 -5.54
CA GLU A 208 12.09 -11.85 -6.87
C GLU A 208 12.02 -10.64 -7.83
N VAL A 209 10.86 -9.97 -7.91
CA VAL A 209 10.68 -8.78 -8.76
C VAL A 209 11.49 -7.58 -8.24
N VAL A 210 11.67 -7.40 -6.92
CA VAL A 210 12.56 -6.36 -6.37
C VAL A 210 13.98 -6.56 -6.92
N ALA A 211 14.51 -7.77 -6.86
CA ALA A 211 15.86 -8.05 -7.32
C ALA A 211 15.99 -8.00 -8.86
N GLU A 212 14.99 -8.46 -9.60
CA GLU A 212 14.94 -8.30 -11.06
C GLU A 212 14.92 -6.83 -11.47
N SER A 213 14.19 -5.99 -10.74
CA SER A 213 14.13 -4.54 -10.99
C SER A 213 15.47 -3.87 -10.73
N ILE A 214 16.17 -4.25 -9.65
CA ILE A 214 17.54 -3.80 -9.36
C ILE A 214 18.48 -4.21 -10.50
N LYS A 215 18.38 -5.46 -10.98
CA LYS A 215 19.20 -5.94 -12.10
C LYS A 215 18.90 -5.21 -13.40
N LEU A 216 17.62 -5.01 -13.72
CA LEU A 216 17.17 -4.37 -14.96
C LEU A 216 17.66 -2.94 -15.07
N ILE A 217 17.57 -2.16 -13.98
CA ILE A 217 17.94 -0.73 -13.98
C ILE A 217 19.42 -0.52 -13.64
N GLY A 218 19.96 -1.31 -12.71
CA GLY A 218 21.31 -1.16 -12.17
C GLY A 218 22.40 -2.00 -12.83
N GLY A 219 22.02 -2.99 -13.63
CA GLY A 219 22.91 -3.96 -14.27
C GLY A 219 23.48 -5.01 -13.32
N ASP A 220 24.20 -5.98 -13.88
CA ASP A 220 24.77 -7.12 -13.15
C ASP A 220 25.72 -6.70 -12.02
N ALA A 221 26.46 -5.60 -12.19
CA ALA A 221 27.40 -5.12 -11.18
C ALA A 221 26.67 -4.73 -9.87
N CYS A 222 25.58 -3.96 -9.97
CA CYS A 222 24.79 -3.56 -8.81
C CYS A 222 24.10 -4.77 -8.16
N PHE A 223 23.51 -5.63 -8.99
CA PHE A 223 22.87 -6.86 -8.53
C PHE A 223 23.85 -7.75 -7.75
N ASN A 224 25.02 -8.05 -8.32
CA ASN A 224 26.04 -8.91 -7.69
C ASN A 224 26.60 -8.32 -6.39
N LYS A 225 26.77 -6.99 -6.32
CA LYS A 225 27.15 -6.32 -5.07
C LYS A 225 26.05 -6.39 -4.01
N THR A 226 24.78 -6.32 -4.42
CA THR A 226 23.63 -6.51 -3.52
C THR A 226 23.64 -7.93 -2.96
N THR A 227 23.76 -8.95 -3.82
CA THR A 227 23.89 -10.37 -3.42
C THR A 227 25.05 -10.57 -2.45
N SER A 228 26.21 -9.98 -2.76
CA SER A 228 27.39 -10.11 -1.92
C SER A 228 27.22 -9.44 -0.55
N ALA A 229 26.52 -8.30 -0.47
CA ALA A 229 26.25 -7.63 0.81
C ALA A 229 25.38 -8.49 1.73
N PHE A 230 24.31 -9.11 1.20
CA PHE A 230 23.45 -10.00 1.99
C PHE A 230 24.16 -11.30 2.39
N ALA A 231 24.98 -11.87 1.50
CA ALA A 231 25.83 -13.02 1.82
C ALA A 231 26.83 -12.68 2.94
N GLU A 232 27.46 -11.50 2.89
CA GLU A 232 28.38 -11.03 3.92
C GLU A 232 27.67 -10.84 5.28
N MET A 233 26.43 -10.32 5.30
CA MET A 233 25.62 -10.26 6.53
C MET A 233 25.39 -11.65 7.12
N GLN A 234 25.03 -12.64 6.28
CA GLN A 234 24.81 -14.01 6.70
C GLN A 234 26.09 -14.63 7.29
N ASP A 235 27.24 -14.44 6.63
CA ASP A 235 28.52 -14.96 7.08
C ASP A 235 28.95 -14.36 8.41
N LEU A 236 28.73 -13.06 8.62
CA LEU A 236 29.00 -12.39 9.89
C LEU A 236 28.12 -12.92 11.03
N ILE A 237 26.84 -13.21 10.76
CA ILE A 237 25.93 -13.83 11.73
C ILE A 237 26.41 -15.24 12.08
N ASN A 238 26.74 -16.06 11.06
CA ASN A 238 27.23 -17.43 11.25
C ASN A 238 28.55 -17.48 12.03
N ALA A 239 29.43 -16.48 11.83
CA ALA A 239 30.68 -16.34 12.56
C ALA A 239 30.52 -15.77 13.98
N GLY A 240 29.30 -15.38 14.39
CA GLY A 240 29.03 -14.75 15.68
C GLY A 240 29.53 -13.30 15.78
N ASN A 241 29.86 -12.66 14.66
CA ASN A 241 30.39 -11.29 14.61
C ASN A 241 29.26 -10.23 14.60
N LEU A 242 28.28 -10.41 15.51
CA LEU A 242 27.04 -9.63 15.56
C LEU A 242 27.29 -8.15 15.89
N THR A 243 28.26 -7.86 16.77
CA THR A 243 28.61 -6.48 17.14
C THR A 243 29.14 -5.69 15.96
N TYR A 244 30.04 -6.27 15.17
CA TYR A 244 30.59 -5.61 13.98
C TYR A 244 29.51 -5.38 12.92
N LEU A 245 28.68 -6.40 12.67
CA LEU A 245 27.54 -6.27 11.75
C LEU A 245 26.61 -5.14 12.20
N SER A 246 26.21 -5.16 13.48
CA SER A 246 25.30 -4.17 14.07
C SER A 246 25.83 -2.75 13.94
N GLN A 247 27.12 -2.53 14.18
CA GLN A 247 27.76 -1.22 14.02
C GLN A 247 27.82 -0.78 12.56
N THR A 248 28.16 -1.70 11.65
CA THR A 248 28.30 -1.41 10.22
C THR A 248 26.98 -0.99 9.59
N VAL A 249 25.90 -1.73 9.89
CA VAL A 249 24.54 -1.45 9.40
C VAL A 249 23.75 -0.53 10.34
N LYS A 250 24.41 0.07 11.34
CA LYS A 250 23.84 1.06 12.26
C LYS A 250 22.54 0.59 12.93
N LEU A 251 22.55 -0.60 13.52
CA LEU A 251 21.44 -1.02 14.36
C LEU A 251 21.37 -0.15 15.63
N CYS A 252 20.15 0.10 16.12
CA CYS A 252 19.91 0.83 17.37
C CYS A 252 20.38 0.04 18.60
N GLN A 253 20.37 -1.29 18.47
CA GLN A 253 20.82 -2.24 19.47
C GLN A 253 21.63 -3.33 18.77
N ASN A 254 22.52 -4.00 19.49
CA ASN A 254 23.24 -5.14 18.92
C ASN A 254 22.25 -6.25 18.58
N LEU A 255 22.40 -6.81 17.38
CA LEU A 255 21.69 -8.01 16.95
C LEU A 255 22.00 -9.16 17.91
N THR A 256 20.97 -9.94 18.25
CA THR A 256 21.14 -11.16 19.04
C THR A 256 21.20 -12.39 18.13
N SER A 257 21.62 -13.53 18.68
CA SER A 257 21.55 -14.81 17.96
C SER A 257 20.17 -15.47 18.05
N ASP A 258 19.16 -14.78 18.59
CA ASP A 258 17.80 -15.26 18.57
C ASP A 258 17.32 -15.41 17.12
N PRO A 259 16.70 -16.56 16.74
CA PRO A 259 16.24 -16.76 15.39
C PRO A 259 15.31 -15.64 14.90
N LEU A 260 14.31 -15.21 15.69
CA LEU A 260 13.35 -14.19 15.26
C LEU A 260 14.02 -12.83 15.06
N ASP A 261 15.03 -12.49 15.88
CA ASP A 261 15.83 -11.27 15.68
C ASP A 261 16.62 -11.33 14.36
N VAL A 262 17.21 -12.48 14.02
CA VAL A 262 17.91 -12.66 12.73
C VAL A 262 16.93 -12.56 11.55
N GLN A 263 15.76 -13.18 11.67
CA GLN A 263 14.72 -13.12 10.62
C GLN A 263 14.21 -11.68 10.44
N ASN A 264 13.91 -10.98 11.54
CA ASN A 264 13.48 -9.58 11.53
C ASN A 264 14.54 -8.65 10.94
N PHE A 265 15.82 -8.89 11.26
CA PHE A 265 16.95 -8.17 10.68
C PHE A 265 16.98 -8.30 9.15
N PHE A 266 16.92 -9.52 8.61
CA PHE A 266 16.93 -9.73 7.16
C PHE A 266 15.69 -9.17 6.47
N GLN A 267 14.51 -9.31 7.09
CA GLN A 267 13.27 -8.69 6.59
C GLN A 267 13.43 -7.17 6.51
N THR A 268 13.99 -6.53 7.56
CA THR A 268 14.22 -5.07 7.60
C THR A 268 15.20 -4.63 6.52
N MET A 269 16.32 -5.35 6.33
CA MET A 269 17.29 -5.02 5.27
C MET A 269 16.64 -5.14 3.87
N SER A 270 15.80 -6.15 3.68
CA SER A 270 15.13 -6.39 2.39
C SER A 270 14.04 -5.34 2.14
N ALA A 271 13.31 -4.92 3.17
CA ALA A 271 12.27 -3.90 3.07
C ALA A 271 12.82 -2.51 2.66
N ILE A 272 14.09 -2.21 2.96
CA ILE A 272 14.76 -1.00 2.46
C ILE A 272 14.83 -1.02 0.93
N LEU A 273 15.17 -2.17 0.34
CA LEU A 273 15.19 -2.35 -1.11
C LEU A 273 13.78 -2.34 -1.71
N ALA A 274 12.80 -2.91 -0.99
CA ALA A 274 11.39 -2.79 -1.37
C ALA A 274 10.94 -1.34 -1.49
N VAL A 275 11.27 -0.46 -0.52
CA VAL A 275 10.95 0.98 -0.59
C VAL A 275 11.63 1.64 -1.80
N ILE A 276 12.88 1.30 -2.07
CA ILE A 276 13.64 1.85 -3.21
C ILE A 276 12.97 1.46 -4.54
N VAL A 277 12.55 0.20 -4.69
CA VAL A 277 11.92 -0.28 -5.93
C VAL A 277 10.48 0.19 -6.04
N GLN A 278 9.63 -0.09 -5.05
CA GLN A 278 8.20 0.19 -5.07
C GLN A 278 7.91 1.70 -5.04
N SER A 279 8.45 2.42 -4.06
CA SER A 279 8.05 3.81 -3.78
C SER A 279 8.90 4.85 -4.50
N ARG A 280 10.15 4.53 -4.84
CA ARG A 280 11.07 5.47 -5.52
C ARG A 280 11.29 5.15 -7.00
N GLY A 281 10.97 3.92 -7.44
CA GLY A 281 11.04 3.49 -8.84
C GLY A 281 12.43 3.61 -9.46
N SER A 282 12.48 3.76 -10.79
CA SER A 282 13.73 3.85 -11.56
C SER A 282 14.76 4.84 -10.99
N PRO A 283 14.42 6.10 -10.66
CA PRO A 283 15.38 7.04 -10.07
C PRO A 283 15.93 6.58 -8.72
N GLY A 284 15.09 5.93 -7.90
CA GLY A 284 15.51 5.33 -6.63
C GLY A 284 16.54 4.22 -6.83
N ILE A 285 16.26 3.31 -7.76
CA ILE A 285 17.15 2.18 -8.08
C ILE A 285 18.48 2.69 -8.66
N GLN A 286 18.45 3.68 -9.54
CA GLN A 286 19.67 4.30 -10.08
C GLN A 286 20.55 4.90 -8.98
N ASN A 287 19.96 5.64 -8.03
CA ASN A 287 20.68 6.21 -6.90
C ASN A 287 21.25 5.12 -5.97
N TYR A 288 20.46 4.10 -5.64
CA TYR A 288 20.91 2.93 -4.90
C TYR A 288 22.13 2.27 -5.56
N CYS A 289 22.03 1.99 -6.86
CA CYS A 289 23.11 1.34 -7.60
C CYS A 289 24.34 2.22 -7.78
N GLN A 290 24.18 3.54 -7.87
CA GLN A 290 25.32 4.47 -7.85
C GLN A 290 26.08 4.37 -6.51
N ILE A 291 25.36 4.30 -5.38
CA ILE A 291 25.98 4.10 -4.06
C ILE A 291 26.69 2.74 -4.02
N MET A 292 26.03 1.65 -4.39
CA MET A 292 26.65 0.32 -4.37
C MET A 292 27.89 0.23 -5.28
N ASN A 293 27.82 0.77 -6.50
CA ASN A 293 28.92 0.69 -7.46
C ASN A 293 30.14 1.52 -7.06
N THR A 294 29.96 2.64 -6.35
CA THR A 294 31.05 3.52 -5.90
C THR A 294 31.75 3.07 -4.61
N ASN A 295 31.29 1.98 -3.99
CA ASN A 295 31.89 1.44 -2.76
C ASN A 295 32.47 0.05 -3.03
N ASP A 296 33.74 -0.16 -2.68
CA ASP A 296 34.42 -1.45 -2.87
C ASP A 296 33.94 -2.49 -1.84
N GLU A 297 33.68 -2.06 -0.61
CA GLU A 297 33.11 -2.91 0.45
C GLU A 297 31.59 -2.99 0.31
N HIS A 298 31.07 -4.19 0.07
CA HIS A 298 29.65 -4.42 -0.26
C HIS A 298 28.72 -4.07 0.91
N LEU A 299 29.01 -4.54 2.12
CA LEU A 299 28.20 -4.27 3.31
C LEU A 299 28.19 -2.77 3.69
N VAL A 300 29.35 -2.10 3.61
CA VAL A 300 29.45 -0.65 3.86
C VAL A 300 28.72 0.14 2.77
N GLY A 301 28.82 -0.30 1.51
CA GLY A 301 28.04 0.26 0.41
C GLY A 301 26.55 0.19 0.69
N PHE A 302 26.06 -0.98 1.11
CA PHE A 302 24.66 -1.18 1.47
C PHE A 302 24.24 -0.27 2.63
N ALA A 303 25.01 -0.23 3.72
CA ALA A 303 24.70 0.63 4.87
C ALA A 303 24.68 2.14 4.55
N LYS A 304 25.41 2.58 3.51
CA LYS A 304 25.36 3.98 3.03
C LYS A 304 24.04 4.31 2.34
N THR A 305 23.34 3.33 1.79
CA THR A 305 22.03 3.53 1.12
C THR A 305 20.95 3.94 2.10
N PHE A 306 21.14 3.69 3.39
CA PHE A 306 20.22 4.11 4.45
C PHE A 306 20.06 5.64 4.51
N LYS A 307 21.00 6.41 3.95
CA LYS A 307 20.84 7.86 3.78
C LYS A 307 19.73 8.24 2.80
N ILE A 308 19.41 7.39 1.82
CA ILE A 308 18.32 7.63 0.84
C ILE A 308 16.99 7.81 1.58
N LEU A 309 16.77 7.01 2.62
CA LEU A 309 15.54 7.04 3.42
C LEU A 309 15.71 7.88 4.70
N ASN A 310 16.78 8.67 4.83
CA ASN A 310 17.10 9.46 6.03
C ASN A 310 16.94 8.65 7.34
N ILE A 311 17.64 7.52 7.39
CA ILE A 311 17.60 6.55 8.49
C ILE A 311 18.65 6.91 9.55
N GLY A 312 18.23 6.99 10.81
CA GLY A 312 19.14 7.15 11.95
C GLY A 312 19.81 5.84 12.35
N CYS A 313 19.02 4.90 12.87
CA CYS A 313 19.41 3.52 13.17
C CYS A 313 18.26 2.55 12.89
N LEU A 314 18.57 1.26 12.74
CA LEU A 314 17.61 0.20 12.43
C LEU A 314 17.35 -0.67 13.66
N ASN A 315 16.13 -1.16 13.85
CA ASN A 315 15.88 -2.11 14.92
C ASN A 315 15.91 -3.54 14.40
N GLY A 316 16.89 -4.33 14.84
CA GLY A 316 16.99 -5.74 14.48
C GLY A 316 16.20 -6.66 15.41
N ASN A 317 15.77 -6.18 16.59
CA ASN A 317 15.07 -7.01 17.56
C ASN A 317 13.58 -7.13 17.22
N PHE A 318 13.08 -8.36 17.12
CA PHE A 318 11.71 -8.64 16.68
C PHE A 318 10.66 -8.01 17.59
N GLU A 319 10.76 -8.20 18.91
CA GLU A 319 9.72 -7.70 19.83
C GLU A 319 9.71 -6.17 19.89
N GLU A 320 10.89 -5.53 19.97
CA GLU A 320 11.00 -4.08 20.06
C GLU A 320 10.57 -3.40 18.75
N ASP A 321 10.82 -4.04 17.59
CA ASP A 321 10.42 -3.50 16.28
C ASP A 321 8.91 -3.61 16.05
N ASN A 322 8.29 -4.64 16.62
CA ASN A 322 6.88 -4.94 16.43
C ASN A 322 6.00 -4.58 17.66
N LYS A 323 6.55 -3.98 18.71
CA LYS A 323 5.82 -3.66 19.96
C LYS A 323 4.56 -2.82 19.74
N ASP A 324 4.59 -1.92 18.76
CA ASP A 324 3.47 -1.02 18.45
C ASP A 324 2.28 -1.80 17.88
N LEU A 325 2.51 -3.01 17.34
CA LEU A 325 1.43 -3.91 16.96
C LEU A 325 0.59 -4.33 18.16
N LYS A 326 1.08 -4.28 19.41
CA LYS A 326 0.28 -4.61 20.60
C LYS A 326 -0.58 -3.45 21.11
N ASP A 327 -0.37 -2.22 20.61
CA ASP A 327 -1.21 -1.09 20.99
C ASP A 327 -2.60 -1.21 20.37
N THR A 328 -3.62 -1.27 21.22
CA THR A 328 -5.02 -1.37 20.78
C THR A 328 -5.74 -0.03 20.85
N ALA A 329 -5.11 1.03 21.36
CA ALA A 329 -5.71 2.35 21.34
C ALA A 329 -5.79 2.89 19.91
N TRP A 330 -6.74 3.77 19.64
CA TRP A 330 -6.65 4.58 18.43
C TRP A 330 -5.45 5.53 18.56
N PRO A 331 -4.55 5.56 17.56
CA PRO A 331 -3.42 6.46 17.61
C PRO A 331 -3.88 7.93 17.50
N LYS A 332 -3.06 8.83 18.04
CA LYS A 332 -3.33 10.28 18.03
C LYS A 332 -3.12 10.88 16.64
N ASP A 333 -2.18 10.32 15.89
CA ASP A 333 -1.88 10.53 14.48
C ASP A 333 -2.12 9.21 13.71
N ASP A 334 -2.17 9.19 12.39
CA ASP A 334 -2.38 7.93 11.64
C ASP A 334 -1.14 7.04 11.53
N GLU A 335 -0.08 7.37 12.30
CA GLU A 335 1.23 6.71 12.22
C GLU A 335 1.19 5.24 12.67
N GLN A 336 0.06 4.74 13.19
CA GLN A 336 -0.17 3.32 13.49
C GLN A 336 -1.13 2.63 12.49
N MET A 337 -0.99 2.88 11.19
CA MET A 337 -1.68 2.09 10.15
C MET A 337 -1.22 0.62 10.12
N MET A 338 -0.01 0.36 10.62
CA MET A 338 0.62 -0.95 10.65
C MET A 338 -0.24 -2.04 11.31
N ARG A 339 -0.75 -1.82 12.54
CA ARG A 339 -1.59 -2.84 13.21
C ARG A 339 -2.82 -3.22 12.38
N ARG A 340 -3.44 -2.25 11.71
CA ARG A 340 -4.66 -2.44 10.91
C ARG A 340 -4.36 -3.22 9.64
N TRP A 341 -3.31 -2.84 8.92
CA TRP A 341 -2.89 -3.56 7.72
C TRP A 341 -2.38 -4.97 8.03
N ILE A 342 -1.54 -5.12 9.07
CA ILE A 342 -1.05 -6.43 9.51
C ILE A 342 -2.23 -7.31 9.97
N PHE A 343 -3.29 -6.75 10.54
CA PHE A 343 -4.50 -7.51 10.82
C PHE A 343 -5.14 -8.02 9.53
N GLN A 344 -5.29 -7.20 8.49
CA GLN A 344 -5.88 -7.62 7.22
C GLN A 344 -5.05 -8.70 6.52
N THR A 345 -3.72 -8.60 6.53
CA THR A 345 -2.85 -9.64 5.98
C THR A 345 -2.93 -10.94 6.77
N CYS A 346 -2.93 -10.87 8.11
CA CYS A 346 -3.12 -12.02 8.98
C CYS A 346 -4.55 -12.62 8.91
N ASN A 347 -5.55 -11.84 8.50
CA ASN A 347 -6.95 -12.27 8.53
C ASN A 347 -7.50 -12.67 7.15
N GLU A 348 -7.09 -12.04 6.06
CA GLU A 348 -7.69 -12.24 4.72
C GLU A 348 -6.64 -12.58 3.65
N PHE A 349 -5.55 -11.83 3.57
CA PHE A 349 -4.77 -11.80 2.32
C PHE A 349 -3.48 -12.61 2.33
N GLY A 350 -2.88 -12.81 3.51
CA GLY A 350 -1.46 -13.16 3.59
C GLY A 350 -0.64 -12.04 2.97
N TRP A 351 -0.15 -12.23 1.75
CA TRP A 351 0.83 -11.37 1.09
C TRP A 351 2.08 -11.17 1.92
N PHE A 352 2.49 -12.21 2.65
CA PHE A 352 3.74 -12.14 3.40
C PHE A 352 4.90 -12.16 2.41
N GLN A 353 5.66 -11.08 2.38
CA GLN A 353 6.78 -10.87 1.47
C GLN A 353 7.98 -11.66 2.00
N THR A 354 8.14 -12.89 1.54
CA THR A 354 9.12 -13.86 2.04
C THR A 354 10.41 -13.87 1.21
N SER A 355 11.44 -14.53 1.73
CA SER A 355 12.72 -14.76 1.04
C SER A 355 12.92 -16.23 0.60
N ASP A 356 11.83 -16.97 0.36
CA ASP A 356 11.87 -18.40 0.08
C ASP A 356 12.36 -18.77 -1.35
N THR A 357 13.27 -17.96 -1.93
CA THR A 357 13.90 -18.15 -3.24
C THR A 357 15.43 -17.94 -3.18
N PRO A 358 16.21 -19.01 -2.96
CA PRO A 358 17.67 -18.94 -2.73
C PRO A 358 18.51 -18.31 -3.84
N GLU A 359 17.98 -18.27 -5.07
CA GLU A 359 18.66 -17.70 -6.24
C GLU A 359 18.77 -16.16 -6.19
N TYR A 360 17.96 -15.52 -5.35
CA TYR A 360 17.91 -14.06 -5.23
C TYR A 360 18.73 -13.53 -4.04
N PRO A 361 19.07 -12.22 -4.03
CA PRO A 361 19.97 -11.63 -3.04
C PRO A 361 19.50 -11.75 -1.58
N PHE A 362 18.21 -11.98 -1.32
CA PHE A 362 17.59 -11.78 0.01
C PHE A 362 17.75 -12.94 0.98
N THR A 363 18.67 -13.88 0.70
CA THR A 363 18.90 -15.09 1.52
C THR A 363 17.63 -15.94 1.68
N ASN A 364 17.55 -16.83 2.67
CA ASN A 364 16.33 -17.60 2.98
C ASN A 364 16.02 -17.50 4.49
N ASN A 365 15.87 -16.27 4.97
CA ASN A 365 15.87 -15.94 6.39
C ASN A 365 14.56 -15.37 6.91
N PHE A 366 13.54 -15.13 6.09
CA PHE A 366 12.23 -14.69 6.58
C PHE A 366 11.14 -15.45 5.81
N PRO A 367 10.96 -16.74 6.14
CA PRO A 367 9.95 -17.58 5.52
C PRO A 367 8.54 -17.16 5.95
N ALA A 368 7.50 -17.71 5.33
CA ALA A 368 6.11 -17.42 5.73
C ALA A 368 5.85 -17.61 7.24
N GLU A 369 6.52 -18.58 7.88
CA GLU A 369 6.40 -18.86 9.32
C GLU A 369 6.82 -17.68 10.21
N PHE A 370 7.78 -16.85 9.76
CA PHE A 370 8.15 -15.62 10.47
C PHE A 370 6.94 -14.69 10.63
N PHE A 371 6.13 -14.56 9.57
CA PHE A 371 4.94 -13.71 9.57
C PHE A 371 3.76 -14.36 10.31
N VAL A 372 3.65 -15.69 10.31
CA VAL A 372 2.69 -16.39 11.18
C VAL A 372 2.99 -16.09 12.65
N ASN A 373 4.27 -16.15 13.06
CA ASN A 373 4.69 -15.77 14.41
C ASN A 373 4.39 -14.30 14.71
N LEU A 374 4.56 -13.39 13.73
CA LEU A 374 4.16 -11.99 13.85
C LEU A 374 2.65 -11.82 14.08
N CYS A 375 1.82 -12.55 13.34
CA CYS A 375 0.38 -12.56 13.53
C CYS A 375 -0.01 -13.01 14.93
N GLN A 376 0.60 -14.10 15.42
CA GLN A 376 0.36 -14.60 16.78
C GLN A 376 0.81 -13.59 17.85
N TYR A 377 1.98 -12.99 17.66
CA TYR A 377 2.50 -11.94 18.56
C TYR A 377 1.57 -10.73 18.66
N ALA A 378 0.98 -10.31 17.54
CA ALA A 378 0.16 -9.11 17.44
C ALA A 378 -1.30 -9.32 17.87
N PHE A 379 -1.87 -10.50 17.59
CA PHE A 379 -3.32 -10.71 17.68
C PHE A 379 -3.75 -11.92 18.52
N GLY A 380 -2.82 -12.78 18.95
CA GLY A 380 -3.13 -13.91 19.82
C GLY A 380 -2.91 -15.28 19.17
N GLU A 381 -2.94 -16.30 20.01
CA GLU A 381 -2.57 -17.69 19.65
C GLU A 381 -3.48 -18.30 18.59
N GLU A 382 -4.68 -17.74 18.35
CA GLU A 382 -5.60 -18.24 17.34
C GLU A 382 -5.17 -17.96 15.89
N PHE A 383 -4.21 -17.06 15.65
CA PHE A 383 -3.68 -16.73 14.32
C PHE A 383 -2.62 -17.73 13.86
N ILE A 384 -3.00 -19.01 13.84
CA ILE A 384 -2.16 -20.11 13.35
C ILE A 384 -2.19 -20.21 11.81
N ARG A 385 -1.14 -20.84 11.25
CA ARG A 385 -0.95 -21.04 9.81
C ARG A 385 -2.20 -21.58 9.11
N GLU A 386 -2.84 -22.61 9.66
CA GLU A 386 -4.01 -23.25 9.06
C GLU A 386 -5.21 -22.32 8.96
N LYS A 387 -5.41 -21.45 9.95
CA LYS A 387 -6.48 -20.44 9.92
C LYS A 387 -6.22 -19.39 8.85
N ILE A 388 -4.97 -18.92 8.76
CA ILE A 388 -4.58 -17.90 7.77
C ILE A 388 -4.74 -18.48 6.35
N GLU A 389 -4.25 -19.70 6.10
CA GLU A 389 -4.41 -20.37 4.82
C GLU A 389 -5.87 -20.64 4.46
N HIS A 390 -6.69 -21.02 5.45
CA HIS A 390 -8.13 -21.19 5.24
C HIS A 390 -8.78 -19.89 4.77
N ASN A 391 -8.49 -18.78 5.44
CA ASN A 391 -9.05 -17.48 5.09
C ASN A 391 -8.56 -17.00 3.72
N ILE A 392 -7.28 -17.18 3.40
CA ILE A 392 -6.71 -16.90 2.07
C ILE A 392 -7.44 -17.69 0.98
N CYS A 393 -7.72 -18.97 1.24
CA CYS A 393 -8.50 -19.80 0.32
C CYS A 393 -9.92 -19.23 0.14
N GLN A 394 -10.60 -18.79 1.21
CA GLN A 394 -11.92 -18.16 1.09
C GLN A 394 -11.88 -16.89 0.26
N ILE A 395 -10.89 -16.02 0.46
CA ILE A 395 -10.74 -14.77 -0.31
C ILE A 395 -10.51 -15.04 -1.80
N ASN A 396 -9.63 -15.98 -2.13
CA ASN A 396 -9.39 -16.36 -3.52
C ASN A 396 -10.60 -17.02 -4.19
N VAL A 397 -11.44 -17.72 -3.43
CA VAL A 397 -12.72 -18.26 -3.93
C VAL A 397 -13.75 -17.16 -4.12
N GLU A 398 -13.88 -16.25 -3.15
CA GLU A 398 -14.86 -15.16 -3.17
C GLU A 398 -14.59 -14.17 -4.31
N TYR A 399 -13.32 -13.92 -4.64
CA TYR A 399 -12.94 -12.92 -5.66
C TYR A 399 -12.27 -13.51 -6.91
N GLU A 400 -12.20 -14.84 -7.01
CA GLU A 400 -11.71 -15.59 -8.18
C GLU A 400 -10.26 -15.28 -8.63
N GLY A 401 -9.42 -14.70 -7.76
CA GLY A 401 -7.99 -14.50 -7.98
C GLY A 401 -7.66 -13.73 -9.28
N LEU A 402 -6.86 -14.32 -10.18
CA LEU A 402 -6.45 -13.71 -11.46
C LEU A 402 -7.49 -13.84 -12.58
N SER A 403 -8.65 -14.43 -12.32
CA SER A 403 -9.69 -14.62 -13.34
C SER A 403 -11.07 -14.15 -12.86
N PRO A 404 -11.18 -12.94 -12.29
CA PRO A 404 -12.44 -12.45 -11.76
C PRO A 404 -13.45 -12.25 -12.90
N GLN A 405 -14.70 -12.68 -12.68
CA GLN A 405 -15.80 -12.32 -13.58
C GLN A 405 -16.08 -10.81 -13.47
N VAL A 406 -15.47 -10.02 -14.34
CA VAL A 406 -15.63 -8.55 -14.38
C VAL A 406 -15.82 -8.04 -15.81
N LYS A 407 -16.35 -6.83 -15.93
CA LYS A 407 -16.48 -6.10 -17.19
C LYS A 407 -16.01 -4.66 -16.99
N ASN A 408 -15.44 -4.07 -18.04
CA ASN A 408 -15.00 -2.67 -18.04
C ASN A 408 -13.96 -2.38 -16.94
N VAL A 409 -12.98 -3.28 -16.78
CA VAL A 409 -11.86 -3.10 -15.84
C VAL A 409 -10.58 -2.88 -16.63
N TYR A 410 -9.98 -1.70 -16.46
CA TYR A 410 -8.64 -1.43 -16.94
C TYR A 410 -7.64 -1.71 -15.83
N SER A 411 -6.86 -2.77 -15.99
CA SER A 411 -5.81 -3.13 -15.03
C SER A 411 -4.46 -2.63 -15.52
N THR A 412 -3.67 -2.01 -14.65
CA THR A 412 -2.33 -1.55 -14.98
C THR A 412 -1.33 -2.02 -13.94
N HIS A 413 -0.10 -2.29 -14.34
CA HIS A 413 1.01 -2.53 -13.41
C HIS A 413 2.28 -1.87 -13.92
N GLY A 414 3.08 -1.33 -13.01
CA GLY A 414 4.45 -0.95 -13.35
C GLY A 414 5.29 -2.19 -13.66
N HIS A 415 6.15 -2.13 -14.68
CA HIS A 415 7.07 -3.22 -14.98
C HIS A 415 8.00 -3.54 -13.79
N LEU A 416 8.39 -2.52 -13.01
CA LEU A 416 9.26 -2.64 -11.85
C LEU A 416 8.49 -2.91 -10.55
N ASP A 417 7.17 -2.91 -10.59
CA ASP A 417 6.34 -3.02 -9.39
C ASP A 417 6.35 -4.46 -8.85
N PRO A 418 6.84 -4.70 -7.62
CA PRO A 418 6.81 -6.02 -7.00
C PRO A 418 5.41 -6.62 -6.87
N TRP A 419 4.39 -5.79 -6.68
CA TRP A 419 3.01 -6.25 -6.49
C TRP A 419 2.39 -6.85 -7.76
N LYS A 420 2.96 -6.59 -8.94
CA LYS A 420 2.48 -7.16 -10.21
C LYS A 420 2.45 -8.70 -10.19
N ALA A 421 3.30 -9.33 -9.39
CA ALA A 421 3.39 -10.78 -9.29
C ALA A 421 2.15 -11.42 -8.63
N ALA A 422 1.33 -10.65 -7.92
CA ALA A 422 0.04 -11.08 -7.39
C ALA A 422 -1.16 -10.55 -8.21
N GLY A 423 -0.90 -9.78 -9.27
CA GLY A 423 -1.92 -9.16 -10.11
C GLY A 423 -2.06 -9.82 -11.49
N VAL A 424 -3.07 -9.36 -12.24
CA VAL A 424 -3.26 -9.78 -13.64
C VAL A 424 -2.18 -9.15 -14.51
N GLN A 425 -1.60 -9.93 -15.41
CA GLN A 425 -0.54 -9.46 -16.32
C GLN A 425 -0.92 -9.57 -17.79
N THR A 426 -2.12 -10.08 -18.06
CA THR A 426 -2.74 -10.19 -19.38
C THR A 426 -4.20 -9.80 -19.25
N ASP A 427 -4.82 -9.38 -20.36
CA ASP A 427 -6.24 -9.05 -20.40
C ASP A 427 -7.09 -10.08 -19.66
N ILE A 428 -7.95 -9.62 -18.74
CA ILE A 428 -8.88 -10.49 -18.01
C ILE A 428 -9.90 -11.06 -19.00
N ASN A 429 -10.38 -10.20 -19.91
CA ASN A 429 -11.25 -10.53 -21.03
C ASN A 429 -11.21 -9.40 -22.07
N SER A 430 -11.93 -9.56 -23.19
CA SER A 430 -11.94 -8.59 -24.30
C SER A 430 -12.43 -7.18 -23.95
N ASP A 431 -13.19 -7.04 -22.86
CA ASP A 431 -13.71 -5.77 -22.37
C ASP A 431 -12.93 -5.24 -21.14
N SER A 432 -11.93 -5.98 -20.66
CA SER A 432 -11.17 -5.67 -19.45
C SER A 432 -9.66 -5.84 -19.69
N PRO A 433 -9.04 -4.87 -20.40
CA PRO A 433 -7.65 -4.95 -20.80
C PRO A 433 -6.67 -4.76 -19.63
N THR A 434 -5.47 -5.32 -19.78
CA THR A 434 -4.37 -5.21 -18.81
C THR A 434 -3.10 -4.69 -19.47
N VAL A 435 -2.44 -3.70 -18.85
CA VAL A 435 -1.21 -3.10 -19.37
C VAL A 435 -0.09 -3.15 -18.34
N ILE A 436 1.07 -3.69 -18.75
CA ILE A 436 2.33 -3.55 -18.00
C ILE A 436 3.08 -2.35 -18.57
N ILE A 437 3.37 -1.36 -17.73
CA ILE A 437 3.99 -0.09 -18.13
C ILE A 437 5.53 -0.20 -17.94
N PRO A 438 6.32 -0.25 -19.03
CA PRO A 438 7.77 -0.37 -18.98
C PRO A 438 8.45 0.70 -18.10
N GLY A 439 9.47 0.33 -17.33
CA GLY A 439 10.30 1.28 -16.56
C GLY A 439 9.63 2.00 -15.38
N HIS A 440 8.32 1.79 -15.20
CA HIS A 440 7.54 2.39 -14.12
C HIS A 440 7.32 1.43 -12.96
N SER A 441 7.11 2.00 -11.78
CA SER A 441 6.86 1.28 -10.54
C SER A 441 5.42 1.49 -10.07
N HIS A 442 5.17 1.21 -8.81
CA HIS A 442 3.86 1.13 -8.19
C HIS A 442 3.00 2.39 -8.41
N CYS A 443 1.77 2.19 -8.90
CA CYS A 443 0.73 3.21 -9.05
C CYS A 443 1.15 4.50 -9.80
N ASN A 444 2.16 4.43 -10.68
CA ASN A 444 2.74 5.61 -11.31
C ASN A 444 1.78 6.31 -12.29
N ASP A 445 0.87 5.56 -12.89
CA ASP A 445 -0.11 6.00 -13.88
C ASP A 445 -1.23 6.88 -13.31
N LEU A 446 -1.49 6.85 -12.01
CA LEU A 446 -2.57 7.63 -11.37
C LEU A 446 -2.41 9.16 -11.43
N LYS A 447 -1.19 9.67 -11.69
CA LYS A 447 -0.92 11.11 -11.78
C LYS A 447 -1.38 11.69 -13.11
N SER A 448 -1.57 13.00 -13.16
CA SER A 448 -1.85 13.73 -14.40
C SER A 448 -0.80 13.48 -15.48
N ILE A 449 -1.22 13.61 -16.74
CA ILE A 449 -0.30 13.58 -17.89
C ILE A 449 0.59 14.83 -17.86
N GLU A 450 1.90 14.62 -17.96
CA GLU A 450 2.93 15.64 -17.96
C GLU A 450 3.77 15.56 -19.24
N ALA A 451 4.28 16.70 -19.70
CA ALA A 451 5.11 16.76 -20.91
C ALA A 451 6.44 15.98 -20.80
N THR A 452 6.84 15.62 -19.58
CA THR A 452 8.06 14.85 -19.28
C THR A 452 7.81 13.35 -19.10
N ASP A 453 6.56 12.89 -19.23
CA ASP A 453 6.25 11.48 -19.12
C ASP A 453 6.92 10.67 -20.24
N ALA A 454 7.26 9.42 -19.93
CA ALA A 454 7.69 8.46 -20.93
C ALA A 454 6.50 8.12 -21.86
N PRO A 455 6.73 7.85 -23.16
CA PRO A 455 5.66 7.58 -24.12
C PRO A 455 4.68 6.49 -23.67
N GLU A 456 5.19 5.40 -23.08
CA GLU A 456 4.41 4.28 -22.57
C GLU A 456 3.48 4.65 -21.40
N LEU A 457 3.88 5.61 -20.57
CA LEU A 457 3.07 6.10 -19.46
C LEU A 457 1.96 7.02 -19.98
N THR A 458 2.29 7.89 -20.93
CA THR A 458 1.31 8.73 -21.61
C THR A 458 0.27 7.88 -22.34
N GLU A 459 0.70 6.85 -23.06
CA GLU A 459 -0.21 5.92 -23.75
C GLU A 459 -1.16 5.23 -22.76
N SER A 460 -0.65 4.75 -21.62
CA SER A 460 -1.49 4.11 -20.60
C SER A 460 -2.53 5.06 -19.99
N ARG A 461 -2.17 6.34 -19.78
CA ARG A 461 -3.08 7.38 -19.26
C ARG A 461 -4.12 7.83 -20.28
N GLU A 462 -3.73 8.02 -21.53
CA GLU A 462 -4.70 8.28 -22.60
C GLU A 462 -5.64 7.08 -22.78
N LYS A 463 -5.14 5.85 -22.59
CA LYS A 463 -5.96 4.65 -22.73
C LYS A 463 -7.12 4.59 -21.73
N ILE A 464 -6.89 4.91 -20.46
CA ILE A 464 -8.00 4.91 -19.49
C ILE A 464 -9.04 5.98 -19.84
N LYS A 465 -8.62 7.14 -20.34
CA LYS A 465 -9.54 8.17 -20.80
C LYS A 465 -10.40 7.69 -21.97
N GLU A 466 -9.81 7.06 -22.98
CA GLU A 466 -10.56 6.43 -24.09
C GLU A 466 -11.56 5.38 -23.59
N LEU A 467 -11.17 4.57 -22.59
CA LEU A 467 -12.01 3.53 -22.02
C LEU A 467 -13.18 4.14 -21.23
N VAL A 468 -12.93 5.19 -20.45
CA VAL A 468 -13.98 5.96 -19.76
C VAL A 468 -14.98 6.50 -20.79
N GLU A 469 -14.51 7.13 -21.87
CA GLU A 469 -15.37 7.61 -22.97
C GLU A 469 -16.18 6.48 -23.61
N LYS A 470 -15.57 5.31 -23.83
CA LYS A 470 -16.23 4.14 -24.42
C LYS A 470 -17.29 3.52 -23.50
N TRP A 471 -17.05 3.50 -22.19
CA TRP A 471 -17.90 2.81 -21.21
C TRP A 471 -19.03 3.68 -20.68
N GLY A 472 -18.80 4.99 -20.57
CA GLY A 472 -19.75 5.93 -20.00
C GLY A 472 -20.77 6.44 -20.99
N ASN A 473 -21.87 6.96 -20.44
CA ASN A 473 -22.83 7.80 -21.14
C ASN A 473 -22.60 9.24 -20.65
N PHE A 474 -22.09 10.11 -21.53
CA PHE A 474 -21.72 11.50 -21.23
C PHE A 474 -22.62 12.51 -21.94
#